data_AF-A0A2J8A8Z8-F1
#
_entry.id   AF-A0A2J8A8Z8-F1
#
_cell.length_a   1.000
_cell.length_b   1.000
_cell.length_c   1.000
_cell.angle_alpha   90.00
_cell.angle_beta   90.00
_cell.angle_gamma   90.00
#
_symmetry.space_group_name_H-M   'P 1'
#
loop_
_entity.id
_entity.type
_entity.pdbx_description
1 polymer ?
#
loop_
_entity_poly.entity_id
_entity_poly.type
_entity_poly.pdbx_seq_one_letter_code
_entity_poly.pdbx_strand_id
1 'polypeptide(L)' 'MPRPLRVLNLASTLSRYAEGLRLQEAVLQDRKQELVGDTLILLQHYPVFTLGKRGRTSDFKVPQEGGGQAVLLVV' A
#
# COMPACT_ATOMS: atom_id res chain seq x y z
N MET A 1 -16.82 13.62 -20.09
CA MET A 1 -16.78 14.53 -18.92
C MET A 1 -15.78 13.97 -17.92
N PRO A 2 -14.86 14.76 -17.34
CA PRO A 2 -13.96 14.26 -16.31
C PRO A 2 -14.80 13.84 -15.09
N ARG A 3 -14.69 12.57 -14.70
CA ARG A 3 -15.31 12.09 -13.45
C ARG A 3 -14.49 12.67 -12.28
N PRO A 4 -15.15 13.22 -11.24
CA PRO A 4 -14.43 13.75 -10.10
C PRO A 4 -13.65 12.62 -9.42
N LEU A 5 -12.39 12.91 -9.06
CA LEU A 5 -11.53 11.99 -8.33
C LEU A 5 -12.14 11.74 -6.94
N ARG A 6 -12.39 10.47 -6.61
CA ARG A 6 -12.84 10.08 -5.27
C ARG A 6 -11.65 10.04 -4.32
N VAL A 7 -11.68 10.80 -3.23
CA VAL A 7 -10.60 10.82 -2.24
C VAL A 7 -11.01 10.08 -0.98
N LEU A 8 -10.26 9.03 -0.62
CA LEU A 8 -10.41 8.30 0.64
C LEU A 8 -9.29 8.70 1.58
N ASN A 9 -9.60 9.55 2.56
CA ASN A 9 -8.63 9.97 3.57
C ASN A 9 -8.71 9.09 4.82
N LEU A 10 -7.77 8.15 4.94
CA LEU A 10 -7.60 7.21 6.05
C LEU A 10 -6.32 7.52 6.85
N ALA A 11 -5.70 8.68 6.62
CA ALA A 11 -4.42 9.04 7.22
C ALA A 11 -4.50 9.44 8.71
N SER A 12 -5.68 9.37 9.33
CA SER A 12 -5.86 9.69 10.76
C SER A 12 -5.25 8.65 11.70
N THR A 13 -4.98 7.43 11.23
CA THR A 13 -4.41 6.33 12.04
C THR A 13 -3.41 5.51 11.22
N LEU A 14 -2.50 4.81 11.89
CA LEU A 14 -1.53 3.92 11.24
C LEU A 14 -2.22 2.62 10.82
N SER A 15 -1.97 2.21 9.57
CA SER A 15 -2.47 0.97 8.98
C SER A 15 -1.34 -0.02 8.72
N ARG A 16 -1.61 -1.32 8.76
CA ARG A 16 -0.61 -2.29 8.27
C ARG A 16 -0.51 -2.21 6.76
N TYR A 17 0.69 -2.39 6.20
CA TYR A 17 0.87 -2.36 4.74
C TYR A 17 -0.06 -3.36 4.01
N ALA A 18 -0.18 -4.58 4.54
CA ALA A 18 -1.04 -5.61 3.96
C ALA A 18 -2.53 -5.22 3.92
N GLU A 19 -3.01 -4.41 4.88
CA GLU A 19 -4.38 -3.88 4.85
C GLU A 19 -4.54 -2.84 3.74
N GLY A 20 -3.55 -1.96 3.58
CA GLY A 20 -3.51 -1.00 2.47
C GLY A 20 -3.46 -1.68 1.10
N LEU A 21 -2.69 -2.76 0.95
CA LEU A 21 -2.61 -3.53 -0.29
C LEU A 21 -3.97 -4.18 -0.64
N ARG A 22 -4.63 -4.82 0.34
CA ARG A 22 -5.98 -5.38 0.14
C ARG A 22 -7.01 -4.31 -0.26
N LEU A 23 -6.92 -3.11 0.32
CA LEU A 23 -7.80 -2.01 -0.05
C LEU A 23 -7.54 -1.55 -1.50
N GLN A 24 -6.27 -1.46 -1.92
CA GLN A 24 -5.92 -1.14 -3.30
C GLN A 24 -6.46 -2.18 -4.28
N GLU A 25 -6.32 -3.47 -3.97
CA GLU A 25 -6.86 -4.57 -4.78
C GLU A 25 -8.37 -4.49 -4.90
N ALA A 26 -9.08 -4.27 -3.78
CA ALA A 26 -10.54 -4.13 -3.78
C ALA A 26 -10.99 -2.94 -4.65
N VAL A 27 -10.38 -1.76 -4.46
CA VAL A 27 -10.68 -0.57 -5.27
C VAL A 27 -10.36 -0.80 -6.75
N LEU A 28 -9.30 -1.53 -7.07
CA LEU A 28 -8.98 -1.91 -8.45
C LEU A 28 -10.06 -2.79 -9.06
N GLN A 29 -10.57 -3.80 -8.33
CA GLN A 29 -11.65 -4.65 -8.83
C GLN A 29 -12.94 -3.88 -9.04
N ASP A 30 -13.33 -3.03 -8.08
CA ASP A 30 -14.52 -2.18 -8.20
C ASP A 30 -14.38 -1.21 -9.37
N ARG A 31 -13.18 -0.65 -9.58
CA ARG A 31 -12.91 0.27 -10.68
C ARG A 31 -13.00 -0.41 -12.05
N LYS A 32 -12.52 -1.65 -12.16
CA LYS A 32 -12.64 -2.49 -13.38
C LYS A 32 -14.08 -2.82 -13.73
N GLN A 33 -14.93 -2.93 -12.71
CA GLN A 33 -16.37 -3.16 -12.86
C GLN A 33 -17.18 -1.86 -12.99
N GLU A 34 -16.48 -0.70 -13.07
CA GLU A 34 -17.09 0.63 -13.14
C GLU A 34 -17.99 1.00 -11.94
N LEU A 35 -17.87 0.28 -10.82
CA LEU A 35 -18.62 0.52 -9.58
C LEU A 35 -18.14 1.79 -8.86
N VAL A 36 -16.86 2.12 -9.02
CA VAL A 36 -16.25 3.34 -8.49
C VAL A 36 -15.50 4.08 -9.59
N GLY A 37 -15.42 5.41 -9.46
CA GLY A 37 -14.53 6.23 -10.29
C GLY A 37 -13.07 6.10 -9.87
N ASP A 38 -12.21 6.87 -10.53
CA ASP A 38 -10.80 6.97 -10.15
C ASP A 38 -10.71 7.39 -8.68
N THR A 39 -9.91 6.66 -7.91
CA THR A 39 -9.86 6.78 -6.46
C THR A 39 -8.42 7.04 -6.00
N LEU A 40 -8.23 8.09 -5.20
CA LEU A 40 -7.00 8.38 -4.48
C LEU A 40 -7.17 7.96 -3.01
N ILE A 41 -6.32 7.05 -2.55
CA ILE A 41 -6.30 6.60 -1.16
C ILE A 41 -5.15 7.32 -0.45
N LEU A 42 -5.46 8.04 0.62
CA LEU A 42 -4.48 8.68 1.50
C LEU A 42 -4.45 7.89 2.80
N LEU A 43 -3.28 7.38 3.18
CA LEU A 43 -3.09 6.58 4.39
C LEU A 43 -1.67 6.75 4.92
N GLN A 44 -1.42 6.23 6.12
CA GLN A 44 -0.09 6.11 6.71
C GLN A 44 0.12 4.67 7.21
N HIS A 45 1.35 4.18 7.12
CA HIS A 45 1.70 2.82 7.52
C HIS A 45 2.54 2.78 8.80
N TYR A 46 2.40 1.71 9.58
CA TYR A 46 3.46 1.31 10.51
C TYR A 46 4.79 1.18 9.76
N PRO A 47 5.95 1.34 10.43
CA PRO A 47 7.25 1.12 9.80
C PRO A 47 7.29 -0.19 9.02
N VAL A 48 7.64 -0.11 7.73
CA VAL A 48 7.60 -1.25 6.80
C VAL A 48 8.64 -1.02 5.72
N PHE A 49 9.32 -2.07 5.30
CA PHE A 49 10.12 -2.07 4.09
C PHE A 49 9.35 -2.77 2.98
N THR A 50 9.34 -2.19 1.79
CA THR A 50 8.77 -2.82 0.60
C THR A 50 9.86 -3.10 -0.42
N LEU A 51 9.74 -4.25 -1.09
CA LEU A 51 10.62 -4.64 -2.16
C LEU A 51 9.83 -4.71 -3.44
N GLY A 52 9.98 -3.70 -4.30
CA GLY A 52 9.35 -3.71 -5.62
C GLY A 52 10.07 -4.64 -6.59
N LYS A 53 9.53 -4.76 -7.81
CA LYS A 53 10.03 -5.61 -8.92
C LYS A 53 11.55 -5.65 -9.13
N ARG A 54 12.28 -4.55 -8.87
CA ARG A 54 13.75 -4.45 -9.08
C ARG A 54 14.55 -4.45 -7.79
N GLY A 55 13.89 -4.48 -6.63
CA GLY A 55 14.52 -4.49 -5.33
C GLY A 55 15.20 -5.83 -5.05
N ARG A 56 16.27 -5.78 -4.27
CA ARG A 56 17.09 -6.93 -3.90
C ARG A 56 17.31 -6.92 -2.40
N THR A 57 17.54 -8.09 -1.82
CA THR A 57 17.88 -8.20 -0.38
C THR A 57 19.19 -7.49 -0.04
N SER A 58 20.09 -7.34 -1.01
CA SER A 58 21.32 -6.56 -0.89
C SER A 58 21.10 -5.06 -0.72
N ASP A 59 19.89 -4.55 -0.99
CA ASP A 59 19.57 -3.14 -0.81
C ASP A 59 19.42 -2.78 0.69
N PHE A 60 19.29 -3.80 1.56
CA PHE A 60 19.22 -3.62 3.01
C PHE A 60 20.62 -3.67 3.65
N LYS A 61 20.96 -2.62 4.42
CA LYS A 61 22.25 -2.49 5.10
C LYS A 61 22.41 -3.39 6.32
N VAL A 62 21.32 -3.96 6.82
CA VAL A 62 21.30 -4.84 7.98
C VAL A 62 20.54 -6.10 7.58
N PRO A 63 21.05 -7.31 7.90
CA PRO A 63 20.29 -8.54 7.71
C PRO A 63 18.90 -8.37 8.33
N GLN A 64 17.85 -8.64 7.56
CA GLN A 64 16.48 -8.66 8.07
C GLN A 64 16.28 -9.95 8.89
N GLU A 65 17.07 -10.12 9.95
CA GLU A 65 16.83 -11.14 10.97
C GLU A 65 15.80 -10.57 11.95
N GLY A 66 14.70 -11.28 12.13
CA GLY A 66 13.50 -10.78 12.80
C GLY A 66 13.78 -10.09 14.13
N GLY A 67 13.24 -8.88 14.32
CA GLY A 67 13.29 -8.22 15.64
C GLY A 67 13.03 -6.72 15.66
N GLY A 68 13.29 -5.99 14.56
CA GLY A 68 12.80 -4.62 14.40
C GLY A 68 11.40 -4.64 13.79
N GLN A 69 10.45 -3.87 14.32
CA GLN A 69 9.02 -3.89 13.94
C GLN A 69 8.70 -3.67 12.44
N ALA A 70 9.69 -3.42 11.58
CA ALA A 70 9.52 -3.29 10.14
C ALA A 70 9.51 -4.67 9.46
N VAL A 71 8.35 -5.04 8.92
CA VAL A 71 8.18 -6.24 8.10
C VAL A 71 8.63 -5.93 6.67
N LEU A 72 9.33 -6.86 6.01
CA LEU A 72 9.61 -6.81 4.58
C LEU A 72 8.45 -7.42 3.80
N LEU A 73 7.83 -6.67 2.88
CA LEU A 73 6.87 -7.20 1.92
C LEU A 73 7.38 -7.06 0.49
N VAL A 74 7.25 -8.13 -0.30
CA VAL A 74 7.54 -8.12 -1.73
C VAL A 74 6.27 -7.73 -2.48
N VAL A 75 6.38 -6.73 -3.36
CA VAL A 75 5.27 -6.15 -4.15
C VAL A 75 5.54 -6.12 -5.64
#